data_AF-A0A950TUZ3-F1
#
_entry.id   AF-A0A950TUZ3-F1
#
_cell.length_a   1.000
_cell.length_b   1.000
_cell.length_c   1.000
_cell.angle_alpha   90.00
_cell.angle_beta   90.00
_cell.angle_gamma   90.00
#
_symmetry.space_group_name_H-M   'P 1'
#
loop_
_entity.id
_entity.type
_entity.pdbx_description
1 polymer ?
#
loop_
_entity_poly.entity_id
_entity_poly.type
_entity_poly.pdbx_seq_one_letter_code
_entity_poly.pdbx_strand_id
1 'polypeptide(L)'
;MDIVFVAGFAHPPNEDAACWFMREVLGKVRLKHPGATLSIVGSQPTARVRSLAGNGVTVLADVDDAKLLEVYRRARVAVVPLRWGAGVKLKVVEALREGVPLVTTPVGAQGLPGVCDVAFVRDTAESFARAVCELLSDDTVWKRCCAKQIEYAVARFNKSALQESIMNAL
;
A
#
# COMPACT_ATOMS: atom_id res chain seq x y z
N MET A 1 -5.58 -11.16 6.24
CA MET A 1 -5.59 -10.75 4.82
C MET A 1 -4.14 -10.56 4.41
N ASP A 2 -3.79 -10.75 3.16
CA ASP A 2 -2.37 -10.78 2.81
C ASP A 2 -1.88 -9.42 2.37
N ILE A 3 -2.63 -8.76 1.48
CA ILE A 3 -2.19 -7.54 0.82
C ILE A 3 -3.26 -6.46 0.96
N VAL A 4 -2.86 -5.22 1.25
CA VAL A 4 -3.75 -4.06 1.29
C VAL A 4 -3.23 -2.94 0.38
N PHE A 5 -4.14 -2.31 -0.38
CA PHE A 5 -3.91 -1.05 -1.09
C PHE A 5 -4.95 -0.02 -0.64
N VAL A 6 -4.49 1.06 -0.01
CA VAL A 6 -5.37 2.15 0.49
C VAL A 6 -5.16 3.40 -0.37
N ALA A 7 -6.23 3.92 -0.98
CA ALA A 7 -6.17 5.09 -1.85
C ALA A 7 -7.53 5.79 -2.05
N GLY A 8 -7.52 7.05 -2.49
CA GLY A 8 -8.71 7.77 -2.96
C GLY A 8 -8.87 7.64 -4.48
N PHE A 9 -9.91 6.94 -4.94
CA PHE A 9 -10.04 6.52 -6.35
C PHE A 9 -10.66 7.57 -7.28
N ALA A 10 -11.01 8.75 -6.75
CA ALA A 10 -11.28 9.93 -7.57
C ALA A 10 -10.06 10.40 -8.37
N HIS A 11 -8.84 10.06 -7.90
CA HIS A 11 -7.60 10.36 -8.61
C HIS A 11 -7.26 9.23 -9.60
N PRO A 12 -7.18 9.50 -10.92
CA PRO A 12 -6.93 8.47 -11.92
C PRO A 12 -5.65 7.62 -11.72
N PRO A 13 -4.53 8.14 -11.17
CA PRO A 13 -3.37 7.30 -10.86
C PRO A 13 -3.67 6.12 -9.93
N ASN A 14 -4.64 6.25 -9.03
CA ASN A 14 -4.97 5.21 -8.05
C ASN A 14 -5.80 4.09 -8.69
N GLU A 15 -6.74 4.42 -9.59
CA GLU A 15 -7.42 3.42 -10.42
C GLU A 15 -6.40 2.65 -11.28
N ASP A 16 -5.49 3.38 -11.93
CA ASP A 16 -4.46 2.79 -12.77
C ASP A 16 -3.58 1.82 -11.97
N ALA A 17 -3.15 2.23 -10.78
CA ALA A 17 -2.36 1.41 -9.86
C ALA A 17 -3.09 0.14 -9.43
N ALA A 18 -4.38 0.24 -9.05
CA ALA A 18 -5.19 -0.94 -8.70
C ALA A 18 -5.31 -1.91 -9.88
N CYS A 19 -5.61 -1.39 -11.07
CA CYS A 19 -5.74 -2.18 -12.28
C CYS A 19 -4.41 -2.84 -12.69
N TRP A 20 -3.31 -2.11 -12.61
CA TRP A 20 -1.98 -2.62 -12.93
C TRP A 20 -1.54 -3.69 -11.93
N PHE A 21 -1.71 -3.45 -10.63
CA PHE A 21 -1.36 -4.45 -9.62
C PHE A 21 -2.16 -5.73 -9.81
N MET A 22 -3.47 -5.62 -10.04
CA MET A 22 -4.33 -6.79 -10.28
C MET A 22 -3.88 -7.59 -11.51
N ARG A 23 -3.61 -6.91 -12.63
CA ARG A 23 -3.28 -7.56 -13.90
C ARG A 23 -1.85 -8.10 -13.95
N GLU A 24 -0.89 -7.31 -13.47
CA GLU A 24 0.53 -7.57 -13.70
C GLU A 24 1.24 -8.19 -12.49
N VAL A 25 0.76 -7.94 -11.26
CA VAL A 25 1.51 -8.29 -10.04
C VAL A 25 0.84 -9.42 -9.27
N LEU A 26 -0.48 -9.34 -9.01
CA LEU A 26 -1.16 -10.30 -8.14
C LEU A 26 -1.11 -11.73 -8.69
N GLY A 27 -1.23 -11.90 -10.02
CA GLY A 27 -1.05 -13.22 -10.66
C GLY A 27 0.34 -13.81 -10.39
N LYS A 28 1.40 -13.01 -10.47
CA LYS A 28 2.78 -13.43 -10.20
C LYS A 28 2.98 -13.77 -8.72
N VAL A 29 2.34 -13.03 -7.81
CA VAL A 29 2.34 -13.37 -6.37
C VAL A 29 1.64 -14.71 -6.14
N ARG A 30 0.50 -14.94 -6.80
CA ARG A 30 -0.30 -16.16 -6.67
C ARG A 30 0.37 -17.43 -7.20
N LEU A 31 1.37 -17.31 -8.09
CA LEU A 31 2.20 -18.46 -8.47
C LEU A 31 2.95 -19.07 -7.27
N LYS A 32 3.33 -18.24 -6.28
CA LYS A 32 3.99 -18.70 -5.05
C LYS A 32 3.04 -18.80 -3.86
N HIS A 33 1.99 -17.97 -3.85
CA HIS A 33 0.99 -17.91 -2.78
C HIS A 33 -0.42 -18.02 -3.37
N PRO A 34 -0.90 -19.22 -3.74
CA PRO A 34 -2.18 -19.38 -4.45
C PRO A 34 -3.39 -18.78 -3.70
N GLY A 35 -3.33 -18.75 -2.37
CA GLY A 35 -4.36 -18.16 -1.50
C GLY A 35 -4.26 -16.65 -1.29
N ALA A 36 -3.29 -15.95 -1.90
CA ALA A 36 -3.05 -14.54 -1.63
C ALA A 36 -4.28 -13.66 -1.93
N THR A 37 -4.71 -12.92 -0.91
CA THR A 37 -5.85 -12.01 -0.91
C THR A 37 -5.44 -10.55 -1.01
N LEU A 38 -6.26 -9.73 -1.68
CA LEU A 38 -6.06 -8.29 -1.83
C LEU A 38 -7.28 -7.51 -1.32
N SER A 39 -7.06 -6.56 -0.41
CA SER A 39 -8.05 -5.57 -0.03
C SER A 39 -7.72 -4.22 -0.67
N ILE A 40 -8.60 -3.72 -1.52
CA ILE A 40 -8.56 -2.37 -2.10
C ILE A 40 -9.49 -1.50 -1.27
N VAL A 41 -8.95 -0.50 -0.58
CA VAL A 41 -9.70 0.29 0.41
C VAL A 41 -9.62 1.76 0.08
N GLY A 42 -10.75 2.45 0.21
CA GLY A 42 -10.78 3.90 0.26
C GLY A 42 -11.93 4.52 -0.51
N SER A 43 -11.85 5.83 -0.69
CA SER A 43 -13.00 6.62 -1.10
C SER A 43 -13.23 6.60 -2.60
N GLN A 44 -14.50 6.75 -2.99
CA GLN A 44 -14.93 6.94 -4.37
C GLN A 44 -14.38 5.90 -5.38
N PRO A 45 -14.42 4.58 -5.11
CA PRO A 45 -13.98 3.60 -6.10
C PRO A 45 -14.83 3.73 -7.37
N THR A 46 -14.16 3.89 -8.50
CA THR A 46 -14.78 3.95 -9.81
C THR A 46 -15.44 2.62 -10.15
N ALA A 47 -16.30 2.60 -11.17
CA ALA A 47 -16.90 1.34 -11.67
C ALA A 47 -15.82 0.30 -12.02
N ARG A 48 -14.70 0.76 -12.59
CA ARG A 48 -13.57 -0.11 -12.94
C ARG A 48 -12.92 -0.71 -11.70
N VAL A 49 -12.66 0.09 -10.65
CA VAL A 49 -12.10 -0.42 -9.39
C VAL A 49 -13.06 -1.41 -8.72
N ARG A 50 -14.36 -1.09 -8.68
CA ARG A 50 -15.38 -2.00 -8.12
C ARG A 50 -15.43 -3.34 -8.86
N SER A 51 -15.25 -3.33 -10.18
CA SER A 51 -15.22 -4.57 -10.99
C SER A 51 -14.00 -5.47 -10.73
N LEU A 52 -12.98 -4.99 -9.99
CA LEU A 52 -11.84 -5.83 -9.59
C LEU A 52 -12.20 -6.80 -8.45
N ALA A 53 -13.33 -6.61 -7.77
CA ALA A 53 -13.76 -7.49 -6.68
C ALA A 53 -14.07 -8.92 -7.17
N GLY A 54 -13.78 -9.91 -6.33
CA GLY A 54 -13.91 -11.33 -6.65
C GLY A 54 -12.57 -12.06 -6.66
N ASN A 55 -12.60 -13.40 -6.70
CA ASN A 55 -11.39 -14.25 -6.73
C ASN A 55 -10.33 -13.85 -5.68
N GLY A 56 -10.75 -13.65 -4.42
CA GLY A 56 -9.85 -13.24 -3.33
C GLY A 56 -9.48 -11.74 -3.32
N VAL A 57 -10.17 -10.91 -4.09
CA VAL A 57 -10.06 -9.44 -4.05
C VAL A 57 -11.32 -8.84 -3.44
N THR A 58 -11.15 -7.95 -2.47
CA THR A 58 -12.23 -7.22 -1.82
C THR A 58 -12.05 -5.72 -2.06
N VAL A 59 -13.13 -5.03 -2.45
CA VAL A 59 -13.15 -3.57 -2.57
C VAL A 59 -14.00 -3.00 -1.43
N LEU A 60 -13.38 -2.23 -0.54
CA LEU A 60 -14.02 -1.59 0.61
C LEU A 60 -14.10 -0.09 0.38
N ALA A 61 -15.30 0.41 0.08
CA ALA A 61 -15.57 1.82 -0.13
C ALA A 61 -15.87 2.53 1.19
N ASP A 62 -15.36 3.75 1.34
CA ASP A 62 -15.81 4.72 2.37
C ASP A 62 -15.85 4.16 3.81
N VAL A 63 -14.80 3.42 4.18
CA VAL A 63 -14.65 2.85 5.53
C VAL A 63 -14.27 3.92 6.55
N ASP A 64 -14.74 3.78 7.78
CA ASP A 64 -14.32 4.63 8.90
C ASP A 64 -12.89 4.31 9.36
N ASP A 65 -12.34 5.17 10.22
CA ASP A 65 -10.97 5.04 10.75
C ASP A 65 -10.77 3.74 11.55
N ALA A 66 -11.78 3.30 12.29
CA ALA A 66 -11.71 2.07 13.08
C ALA A 66 -11.58 0.85 12.15
N LYS A 67 -12.33 0.83 11.06
CA LYS A 67 -12.29 -0.22 10.05
C LYS A 67 -11.01 -0.17 9.24
N LEU A 68 -10.53 1.03 8.88
CA LEU A 68 -9.24 1.19 8.21
C LEU A 68 -8.09 0.65 9.08
N LEU A 69 -8.11 0.95 10.37
CA LEU A 69 -7.13 0.44 11.34
C LEU A 69 -7.18 -1.08 11.47
N GLU A 70 -8.39 -1.67 11.53
CA GLU A 70 -8.57 -3.12 11.49
C GLU A 70 -7.95 -3.72 10.22
N VAL A 71 -8.12 -3.04 9.09
CA VAL A 71 -7.57 -3.49 7.82
C VAL A 71 -6.04 -3.45 7.82
N TYR A 72 -5.40 -2.39 8.31
CA TYR A 72 -3.94 -2.39 8.44
C TYR A 72 -3.44 -3.52 9.36
N ARG A 73 -4.04 -3.68 10.54
CA ARG A 73 -3.60 -4.70 11.53
C ARG A 73 -3.71 -6.13 11.04
N ARG A 74 -4.66 -6.41 10.16
CA ARG A 74 -4.87 -7.74 9.58
C ARG A 74 -4.05 -7.98 8.31
N ALA A 75 -3.46 -6.94 7.72
CA ALA A 75 -2.69 -7.03 6.48
C ALA A 75 -1.25 -7.42 6.76
N ARG A 76 -0.71 -8.32 5.92
CA ARG A 76 0.71 -8.69 5.97
C ARG A 76 1.57 -7.69 5.21
N VAL A 77 1.08 -7.15 4.10
CA VAL A 77 1.83 -6.24 3.22
C VAL A 77 0.94 -5.09 2.77
N ALA A 78 1.45 -3.86 2.84
CA ALA A 78 0.86 -2.70 2.21
C ALA A 78 1.52 -2.46 0.84
N VAL A 79 0.71 -2.22 -0.20
CA VAL A 79 1.21 -1.92 -1.55
C VAL A 79 0.75 -0.55 -2.02
N VAL A 80 1.67 0.20 -2.63
CA VAL A 80 1.36 1.48 -3.31
C VAL A 80 1.95 1.46 -4.72
N PRO A 81 1.23 0.83 -5.68
CA PRO A 81 1.77 0.51 -7.00
C PRO A 81 1.60 1.63 -8.03
N LEU A 82 1.89 2.89 -7.65
CA LEU A 82 1.67 4.06 -8.51
C LEU A 82 2.63 4.10 -9.70
N ARG A 83 2.14 4.39 -10.91
CA ARG A 83 3.00 4.46 -12.10
C ARG A 83 3.24 5.89 -12.58
N TRP A 84 2.41 6.82 -12.14
CA TRP A 84 2.46 8.25 -12.46
C TRP A 84 1.68 9.05 -11.42
N GLY A 85 1.72 10.39 -11.50
CA GLY A 85 1.12 11.32 -10.53
C GLY A 85 2.17 11.97 -9.61
N ALA A 86 1.73 12.92 -8.77
CA ALA A 86 2.61 13.73 -7.92
C ALA A 86 2.03 13.94 -6.50
N GLY A 87 2.87 14.35 -5.54
CA GLY A 87 2.48 14.65 -4.14
C GLY A 87 2.91 13.60 -3.10
N VAL A 88 2.88 13.95 -1.81
CA VAL A 88 3.18 13.03 -0.70
C VAL A 88 2.00 12.09 -0.47
N LYS A 89 2.27 10.79 -0.33
CA LYS A 89 1.21 9.77 -0.16
C LYS A 89 1.02 9.51 1.32
N LEU A 90 0.12 10.26 1.95
CA LEU A 90 -0.21 10.14 3.37
C LEU A 90 -0.60 8.70 3.76
N LYS A 91 -1.24 7.96 2.85
CA LYS A 91 -1.58 6.53 3.02
C LYS A 91 -0.38 5.59 3.10
N VAL A 92 0.78 5.98 2.55
CA VAL A 92 2.04 5.30 2.80
C VAL A 92 2.44 5.49 4.26
N VAL A 93 2.44 6.74 4.75
CA VAL A 93 2.85 7.05 6.12
C VAL A 93 1.95 6.36 7.14
N GLU A 94 0.63 6.32 6.91
CA GLU A 94 -0.32 5.56 7.73
C GLU A 94 0.07 4.08 7.83
N ALA A 95 0.34 3.41 6.70
CA ALA A 95 0.75 2.00 6.69
C ALA A 95 2.06 1.75 7.46
N LEU A 96 3.06 2.63 7.28
CA LEU A 96 4.35 2.54 7.98
C LEU A 96 4.18 2.68 9.50
N ARG A 97 3.30 3.59 9.95
CA ARG A 97 3.01 3.80 11.39
C ARG A 97 2.29 2.62 12.02
N GLU A 98 1.40 1.97 11.27
CA GLU A 98 0.70 0.76 11.73
C GLU A 98 1.58 -0.50 11.64
N GLY A 99 2.85 -0.36 11.25
CA GLY A 99 3.80 -1.47 11.22
C GLY A 99 3.54 -2.47 10.11
N VAL A 100 2.89 -2.06 9.03
CA VAL A 100 2.62 -2.93 7.88
C VAL A 100 3.71 -2.71 6.83
N PRO A 101 4.57 -3.71 6.56
CA PRO A 101 5.64 -3.56 5.59
C PRO A 101 5.16 -3.11 4.21
N LEU A 102 5.81 -2.06 3.69
CA LEU A 102 5.47 -1.42 2.42
C LEU A 102 6.28 -1.98 1.24
N VAL A 103 5.58 -2.26 0.14
CA VAL A 103 6.12 -2.33 -1.22
C VAL A 103 5.52 -1.20 -2.05
N THR A 104 6.35 -0.39 -2.69
CA THR A 104 5.90 0.78 -3.46
C THR A 104 6.74 0.94 -4.72
N THR A 105 6.33 1.85 -5.60
CA THR A 105 7.12 2.24 -6.78
C THR A 105 7.95 3.50 -6.49
N PRO A 106 8.91 3.85 -7.37
CA PRO A 106 9.58 5.15 -7.29
C PRO A 106 8.60 6.33 -7.26
N VAL A 107 7.48 6.24 -7.99
CA VAL A 107 6.43 7.27 -7.97
C VAL A 107 5.69 7.29 -6.64
N GLY A 108 5.35 6.12 -6.08
CA GLY A 108 4.71 6.04 -4.77
C GLY A 108 5.60 6.48 -3.61
N ALA A 109 6.92 6.45 -3.80
CA ALA A 109 7.92 6.92 -2.85
C ALA A 109 8.20 8.44 -2.92
N GLN A 110 7.65 9.15 -3.91
CA GLN A 110 7.89 10.59 -4.06
C GLN A 110 7.42 11.38 -2.83
N GLY A 111 8.23 12.36 -2.41
CA GLY A 111 7.95 13.18 -1.24
C GLY A 111 8.20 12.49 0.10
N LEU A 112 8.85 11.32 0.11
CA LEU A 112 9.24 10.59 1.32
C LEU A 112 10.77 10.37 1.36
N PRO A 113 11.57 11.39 1.74
CA PRO A 113 13.03 11.28 1.78
C PRO A 113 13.49 10.13 2.69
N GLY A 114 14.37 9.27 2.20
CA GLY A 114 14.90 8.10 2.95
C GLY A 114 13.97 6.89 3.02
N VAL A 115 12.79 6.91 2.38
CA VAL A 115 11.88 5.75 2.40
C VAL A 115 12.48 4.52 1.72
N CYS A 116 13.36 4.71 0.72
CA CYS A 116 14.06 3.63 0.03
C CYS A 116 15.00 2.83 0.92
N ASP A 117 15.43 3.39 2.06
CA ASP A 117 16.33 2.74 3.01
C ASP A 117 15.59 1.77 3.95
N VAL A 118 14.25 1.88 4.00
CA VAL A 118 13.40 1.15 4.94
C VAL A 118 12.28 0.33 4.27
N ALA A 119 11.87 0.68 3.04
CA ALA A 119 10.80 0.03 2.30
C ALA A 119 11.26 -0.52 0.95
N PHE A 120 10.50 -1.48 0.41
CA PHE A 120 10.79 -2.04 -0.91
C PHE A 120 10.29 -1.10 -2.01
N VAL A 121 11.20 -0.41 -2.68
CA VAL A 121 10.89 0.43 -3.86
C VAL A 121 11.24 -0.36 -5.12
N ARG A 122 10.23 -0.65 -5.96
CA ARG A 122 10.32 -1.53 -7.13
C ARG A 122 9.59 -0.94 -8.33
N ASP A 123 10.22 -0.98 -9.50
CA ASP A 123 9.77 -0.33 -10.73
C ASP A 123 9.19 -1.29 -11.79
N THR A 124 9.35 -2.59 -11.58
CA THR A 124 8.87 -3.65 -12.48
C THR A 124 7.91 -4.60 -11.77
N ALA A 125 6.97 -5.19 -12.51
CA ALA A 125 5.98 -6.11 -11.95
C ALA A 125 6.63 -7.34 -11.28
N GLU A 126 7.71 -7.87 -11.88
CA GLU A 126 8.46 -9.02 -11.39
C GLU A 126 9.15 -8.71 -10.05
N SER A 127 9.83 -7.57 -9.97
CA SER A 127 10.55 -7.19 -8.76
C SER A 127 9.59 -6.75 -7.64
N PHE A 128 8.46 -6.14 -7.99
CA PHE A 128 7.36 -5.82 -7.06
C PHE A 128 6.74 -7.10 -6.49
N ALA A 129 6.35 -8.04 -7.35
CA ALA A 129 5.79 -9.33 -6.93
C ALA A 129 6.76 -10.10 -6.04
N ARG A 130 8.06 -10.11 -6.37
CA ARG A 130 9.10 -10.77 -5.56
C ARG A 130 9.17 -10.19 -4.15
N ALA A 131 9.15 -8.86 -4.01
CA ALA A 131 9.15 -8.19 -2.71
C ALA A 131 7.89 -8.52 -1.89
N VAL A 132 6.72 -8.57 -2.54
CA VAL A 132 5.48 -9.00 -1.88
C VAL A 132 5.62 -10.44 -1.39
N CYS A 133 6.06 -11.39 -2.23
CA CYS A 133 6.26 -12.77 -1.82
C CYS A 133 7.27 -12.91 -0.67
N GLU A 134 8.37 -12.15 -0.70
CA GLU A 134 9.36 -12.16 0.38
C GLU A 134 8.73 -11.79 1.73
N LEU A 135 7.91 -10.73 1.76
CA LEU A 135 7.19 -10.32 2.97
C LEU A 135 6.09 -11.29 3.40
N LEU A 136 5.48 -12.01 2.47
CA LEU A 136 4.51 -13.07 2.77
C LEU A 136 5.17 -14.34 3.32
N SER A 137 6.42 -14.63 2.95
CA SER A 137 7.11 -15.88 3.31
C SER A 137 8.09 -15.77 4.49
N ASP A 138 8.72 -14.62 4.69
CA ASP A 138 9.84 -14.48 5.63
C ASP A 138 9.49 -13.56 6.81
N ASP A 139 9.23 -14.17 7.98
CA ASP A 139 8.96 -13.45 9.22
C ASP A 139 10.13 -12.61 9.73
N THR A 140 11.36 -12.99 9.42
CA THR A 140 12.56 -12.24 9.83
C THR A 140 12.67 -10.96 9.03
N VAL A 141 12.51 -11.04 7.70
CA VAL A 141 12.45 -9.87 6.81
C VAL A 141 11.29 -8.99 7.22
N TRP A 142 10.11 -9.57 7.45
CA TRP A 142 8.91 -8.83 7.83
C TRP A 142 9.08 -8.05 9.13
N LYS A 143 9.56 -8.68 10.21
CA LYS A 143 9.79 -8.02 11.51
C LYS A 143 10.81 -6.90 11.39
N ARG A 144 11.89 -7.11 10.63
CA ARG A 144 12.91 -6.08 10.38
C ARG A 144 12.34 -4.88 9.62
N CYS A 145 11.54 -5.12 8.57
CA CYS A 145 10.89 -4.06 7.80
C CYS A 145 9.90 -3.28 8.67
N CYS A 146 9.05 -3.98 9.42
CA CYS A 146 8.10 -3.38 10.37
C CYS A 146 8.81 -2.41 11.33
N ALA A 147 9.86 -2.87 12.02
CA ALA A 147 10.61 -2.04 12.98
C ALA A 147 11.22 -0.79 12.33
N LYS A 148 11.94 -0.95 11.20
CA LYS A 148 12.58 0.17 10.49
C LYS A 148 11.56 1.18 9.95
N GLN A 149 10.43 0.70 9.46
CA GLN A 149 9.39 1.53 8.86
C GLN A 149 8.61 2.33 9.91
N ILE A 150 8.34 1.73 11.08
CA ILE A 150 7.77 2.45 12.22
C ILE A 150 8.75 3.53 12.69
N GLU A 151 10.03 3.19 12.89
CA GLU A 151 11.06 4.14 13.31
C GLU A 151 11.16 5.32 12.34
N TYR A 152 11.22 5.03 11.03
CA TYR A 152 11.20 6.04 9.98
C TYR A 152 9.99 6.96 10.08
N ALA A 153 8.80 6.38 10.25
CA ALA A 153 7.55 7.13 10.27
C ALA A 153 7.42 8.01 11.53
N VAL A 154 7.79 7.48 12.69
CA VAL A 154 7.77 8.21 13.98
C VAL A 154 8.78 9.37 13.97
N ALA A 155 9.98 9.15 13.44
CA ALA A 155 11.04 10.16 13.43
C ALA A 155 10.72 11.36 12.50
N ARG A 156 9.93 11.16 11.44
CA ARG A 156 9.69 12.17 10.39
C ARG A 156 8.27 12.72 10.36
N PHE A 157 7.28 11.97 10.85
CA PHE A 157 5.87 12.32 10.74
C PHE A 157 5.21 12.24 12.12
N ASN A 158 5.44 13.26 12.95
CA ASN A 158 4.63 13.46 14.14
C ASN A 158 3.15 13.65 13.73
N LYS A 159 2.21 13.26 14.59
CA LYS A 159 0.76 13.29 14.29
C LYS A 159 0.30 14.68 13.81
N SER A 160 0.94 15.74 14.31
CA SER A 160 0.66 17.14 14.03
C SER A 160 0.99 17.55 12.57
N ALA A 161 2.17 17.18 12.06
CA ALA A 161 2.61 17.55 10.71
C ALA A 161 1.81 16.84 9.60
N LEU A 162 1.31 15.63 9.88
CA LEU A 162 0.43 14.89 8.97
C LEU A 162 -0.94 15.55 8.85
N GLN A 163 -1.50 16.03 9.97
CA GLN A 163 -2.76 16.78 9.97
C GLN A 163 -2.64 18.13 9.26
N GLU A 164 -1.55 18.87 9.45
CA GLU A 164 -1.31 20.15 8.75
C GLU A 164 -1.15 19.97 7.23
N SER A 165 -0.46 18.92 6.79
CA SER A 165 -0.33 18.63 5.35
C SER A 165 -1.66 18.18 4.72
N ILE A 166 -2.55 17.52 5.47
CA ILE A 166 -3.91 17.18 5.02
C ILE A 166 -4.76 18.44 4.88
N MET A 167 -4.69 19.36 5.85
CA MET A 167 -5.47 20.61 5.79
C MET A 167 -5.01 21.56 4.68
N ASN A 168 -3.73 21.52 4.29
CA ASN A 168 -3.18 22.36 3.22
C ASN A 168 -3.33 21.76 1.81
N ALA A 169 -3.78 20.50 1.69
CA ALA A 169 -3.95 19.80 0.42
C ALA A 169 -5.43 19.55 0.02
N LEU A 170 -6.36 20.09 0.82
CA LEU A 170 -7.78 20.26 0.49
C LEU A 170 -8.03 21.72 0.05
#